data_AF-A0A969K4A4-F1
#
_entry.id   AF-A0A969K4A4-F1
#
_cell.length_a   1.000
_cell.length_b   1.000
_cell.length_c   1.000
_cell.angle_alpha   90.00
_cell.angle_beta   90.00
_cell.angle_gamma   90.00
#
_symmetry.space_group_name_H-M   'P 1'
#
loop_
_entity.id
_entity.type
_entity.pdbx_description
1 polymer ?
#
loop_
_entity_poly.entity_id
_entity_poly.type
_entity_poly.pdbx_seq_one_letter_code
_entity_poly.pdbx_strand_id
1 'polypeptide(L)'
;MSAFFHSARFPLRSLTRHLIATGAIALTAISLTACGSNSSDPAETATTGAPSPEQTIAYARALWEIERERTAAYDALTAEIASDKLPALICDQPKSLQVLRGTARDIAVEFCNTAQSIVERTRLTSEEFNELTRAREADPTLQAAIDTELLRIQADEAKLTN
;
A
#
# COMPACT_ATOMS: atom_id res chain seq x y z
N MET A 1 2.25 -6.64 12.55
CA MET A 1 2.98 -5.53 11.89
C MET A 1 3.78 -5.94 10.63
N SER A 2 3.73 -7.19 10.16
CA SER A 2 4.79 -7.73 9.28
C SER A 2 4.59 -7.70 7.76
N ALA A 3 3.43 -7.32 7.24
CA ALA A 3 3.22 -7.29 5.79
C ALA A 3 3.63 -5.95 5.15
N PHE A 4 3.57 -4.85 5.90
CA PHE A 4 3.73 -3.48 5.42
C PHE A 4 5.10 -3.26 4.79
N PHE A 5 6.09 -3.82 5.47
CA PHE A 5 7.49 -3.61 5.17
C PHE A 5 8.10 -4.73 4.35
N HIS A 6 7.36 -5.84 4.15
CA HIS A 6 7.74 -6.85 3.18
C HIS A 6 7.61 -6.34 1.73
N SER A 7 6.70 -5.38 1.50
CA SER A 7 6.46 -4.76 0.19
C SER A 7 7.40 -3.57 -0.09
N ALA A 8 8.09 -3.04 0.93
CA ALA A 8 9.19 -2.08 0.78
C ALA A 8 10.49 -2.74 0.28
N ARG A 9 10.39 -3.88 -0.42
CA ARG A 9 11.47 -4.27 -1.32
C ARG A 9 11.61 -3.13 -2.33
N PHE A 10 12.83 -2.65 -2.51
CA PHE A 10 13.19 -1.78 -3.62
C PHE A 10 13.56 -2.64 -4.84
N PRO A 11 12.63 -3.01 -5.74
CA PRO A 11 12.99 -3.32 -7.10
C PRO A 11 12.57 -2.15 -7.99
N LEU A 12 13.50 -1.25 -8.33
CA LEU A 12 13.35 -0.50 -9.56
C LEU A 12 13.53 -1.47 -10.73
N ARG A 13 12.41 -1.94 -11.28
CA ARG A 13 12.39 -2.56 -12.61
C ARG A 13 11.33 -1.88 -13.46
N SER A 14 11.85 -1.04 -14.36
CA SER A 14 11.27 -0.54 -15.61
C SER A 14 9.89 -1.10 -15.97
N LEU A 15 8.90 -0.21 -16.05
CA LEU A 15 7.61 -0.46 -16.70
C LEU A 15 7.83 -0.64 -18.21
N THR A 16 8.22 -1.83 -18.65
CA THR A 16 8.08 -2.20 -20.06
C THR A 16 6.63 -2.56 -20.32
N ARG A 17 5.91 -1.62 -20.93
CA ARG A 17 4.58 -1.79 -21.54
C ARG A 17 4.59 -3.02 -22.45
N HIS A 18 3.93 -4.11 -22.05
CA HIS A 18 3.51 -5.15 -22.97
C HIS A 18 2.01 -5.00 -23.26
N LEU A 19 1.73 -4.34 -24.38
CA LEU A 19 0.45 -4.42 -25.08
C LEU A 19 0.35 -5.81 -25.71
N ILE A 20 -0.52 -6.68 -25.20
CA ILE A 20 -1.07 -7.78 -26.00
C ILE A 20 -2.58 -7.86 -25.73
N ALA A 21 -3.33 -7.52 -26.77
CA ALA A 21 -4.77 -7.69 -26.90
C ALA A 21 -5.10 -9.13 -27.32
N THR A 22 -6.31 -9.58 -26.94
CA THR A 22 -7.18 -10.71 -27.41
C THR A 22 -7.76 -11.40 -26.16
N GLY A 23 -9.05 -11.70 -25.97
CA GLY A 23 -10.29 -11.59 -26.74
C GLY A 23 -11.28 -12.67 -26.26
N ALA A 24 -12.58 -12.34 -26.17
CA ALA A 24 -13.79 -13.21 -26.11
C ALA A 24 -14.36 -13.78 -24.76
N ILE A 25 -15.34 -13.03 -24.23
CA ILE A 25 -16.75 -13.34 -23.81
C ILE A 25 -17.16 -14.81 -23.50
N ALA A 26 -17.82 -15.00 -22.33
CA ALA A 26 -19.00 -15.87 -22.20
C ALA A 26 -19.93 -15.39 -21.06
N LEU A 27 -21.19 -15.08 -21.42
CA LEU A 27 -22.32 -14.76 -20.53
C LEU A 27 -22.97 -16.04 -20.00
N THR A 28 -23.20 -16.14 -18.69
CA THR A 28 -24.37 -16.87 -18.15
C THR A 28 -24.88 -16.18 -16.87
N ALA A 29 -26.18 -15.95 -16.83
CA ALA A 29 -26.94 -15.51 -15.65
C ALA A 29 -27.74 -16.71 -15.14
N ILE A 30 -27.96 -16.83 -13.83
CA ILE A 30 -29.19 -17.34 -13.18
C ILE A 30 -29.13 -16.98 -11.67
N SER A 31 -30.21 -16.39 -11.20
CA SER A 31 -30.50 -15.86 -9.87
C SER A 31 -30.78 -16.94 -8.81
N LEU A 32 -30.80 -16.56 -7.53
CA LEU A 32 -31.92 -16.81 -6.59
C LEU A 32 -31.71 -16.08 -5.25
N THR A 33 -32.79 -15.43 -4.82
CA THR A 33 -32.97 -14.62 -3.61
C THR A 33 -33.03 -15.47 -2.34
N ALA A 34 -32.44 -15.01 -1.24
CA ALA A 34 -32.84 -15.38 0.11
C ALA A 34 -32.80 -14.16 1.05
N CYS A 35 -33.94 -13.83 1.66
CA CYS A 35 -34.06 -12.86 2.76
C CYS A 35 -33.86 -13.57 4.10
N GLY A 36 -33.20 -12.90 5.04
CA GLY A 36 -33.20 -13.25 6.47
C GLY A 36 -32.78 -12.03 7.30
N SER A 37 -33.65 -11.61 8.22
CA SER A 37 -33.53 -10.35 8.99
C SER A 37 -32.81 -10.54 10.35
N ASN A 38 -31.98 -9.54 10.65
CA ASN A 38 -31.62 -8.89 11.93
C ASN A 38 -31.31 -9.72 13.19
N SER A 39 -30.10 -9.55 13.71
CA SER A 39 -29.80 -9.48 15.14
C SER A 39 -28.64 -8.51 15.36
N SER A 40 -28.89 -7.47 16.15
CA SER A 40 -27.92 -6.47 16.56
C SER A 40 -27.30 -6.90 17.88
N ASP A 41 -26.03 -7.28 17.86
CA ASP A 41 -25.13 -7.28 19.01
C ASP A 41 -23.81 -6.65 18.55
N PRO A 42 -23.29 -5.60 19.20
CA PRO A 42 -21.97 -5.07 18.89
C PRO A 42 -20.93 -5.95 19.58
N ALA A 43 -20.66 -7.12 19.00
CA ALA A 43 -19.44 -7.86 19.27
C ALA A 43 -18.38 -7.37 18.29
N GLU A 44 -17.34 -6.74 18.81
CA GLU A 44 -16.12 -6.38 18.10
C GLU A 44 -15.58 -7.62 17.37
N THR A 45 -15.89 -7.70 16.07
CA THR A 45 -15.48 -8.79 15.20
C THR A 45 -14.45 -8.23 14.24
N ALA A 46 -13.28 -8.86 14.19
CA ALA A 46 -12.36 -8.71 13.08
C ALA A 46 -13.14 -8.98 11.77
N THR A 47 -13.31 -7.94 10.96
CA THR A 47 -14.18 -7.97 9.78
C THR A 47 -13.55 -8.83 8.70
N THR A 48 -14.01 -10.08 8.59
CA THR A 48 -13.92 -10.86 7.34
C THR A 48 -15.02 -10.37 6.42
N GLY A 49 -14.81 -9.21 5.79
CA GLY A 49 -15.71 -8.55 4.86
C GLY A 49 -14.91 -7.65 3.91
N ALA A 50 -15.48 -7.34 2.74
CA ALA A 50 -14.82 -6.44 1.79
C ALA A 50 -14.52 -5.09 2.47
N PRO A 51 -13.37 -4.44 2.19
CA PRO A 51 -13.02 -3.15 2.76
C PRO A 51 -14.10 -2.10 2.59
N SER A 52 -14.27 -1.23 3.58
CA SER A 52 -15.19 -0.10 3.45
C SER A 52 -14.65 0.94 2.43
N PRO A 53 -15.52 1.77 1.83
CA PRO A 53 -15.06 2.88 0.99
C PRO A 53 -14.11 3.83 1.73
N GLU A 54 -14.34 4.07 3.02
CA GLU A 54 -13.51 4.93 3.85
C GLU A 54 -12.12 4.33 4.09
N GLN A 55 -12.04 3.02 4.36
CA GLN A 55 -10.77 2.29 4.48
C GLN A 55 -9.99 2.31 3.16
N THR A 56 -10.70 2.19 2.04
CA THR A 56 -10.08 2.26 0.70
C THR A 56 -9.47 3.64 0.45
N ILE A 57 -10.18 4.72 0.79
CA ILE A 57 -9.68 6.09 0.66
C ILE A 57 -8.49 6.34 1.60
N ALA A 58 -8.61 5.93 2.86
CA ALA A 58 -7.55 6.06 3.86
C ALA A 58 -6.28 5.30 3.44
N TYR A 59 -6.45 4.12 2.85
CA TYR A 59 -5.36 3.29 2.35
C TYR A 59 -4.68 3.93 1.14
N ALA A 60 -5.44 4.37 0.13
CA ALA A 60 -4.89 5.03 -1.05
C ALA A 60 -4.10 6.29 -0.67
N ARG A 61 -4.60 7.07 0.30
CA ARG A 61 -3.90 8.24 0.83
C ARG A 61 -2.60 7.88 1.53
N ALA A 62 -2.62 6.89 2.42
CA ALA A 62 -1.39 6.44 3.08
C ALA A 62 -0.38 5.88 2.08
N LEU A 63 -0.83 5.09 1.11
CA LEU A 63 0.02 4.51 0.07
C LEU A 63 0.70 5.58 -0.78
N TRP A 64 -0.04 6.61 -1.21
CA TRP A 64 0.51 7.72 -1.99
C TRP A 64 1.63 8.45 -1.24
N GLU A 65 1.40 8.78 0.03
CA GLU A 65 2.37 9.53 0.83
C GLU A 65 3.60 8.67 1.18
N ILE A 66 3.40 7.38 1.50
CA ILE A 66 4.51 6.46 1.75
C ILE A 66 5.37 6.27 0.50
N GLU A 67 4.78 6.21 -0.69
CA GLU A 67 5.55 6.04 -1.93
C GLU A 67 6.46 7.25 -2.22
N ARG A 68 6.00 8.46 -1.88
CA ARG A 68 6.82 9.68 -1.99
C ARG A 68 7.98 9.65 -1.01
N GLU A 69 7.73 9.31 0.25
CA GLU A 69 8.78 9.16 1.27
C GLU A 69 9.76 8.05 0.91
N ARG A 70 9.26 6.94 0.34
CA ARG A 70 10.07 5.81 -0.12
C ARG A 70 11.04 6.24 -1.21
N THR A 71 10.57 7.04 -2.17
CA THR A 71 11.40 7.57 -3.26
C THR A 71 12.48 8.52 -2.72
N ALA A 72 12.11 9.43 -1.82
CA ALA A 72 13.07 10.35 -1.19
C ALA A 72 14.14 9.59 -0.37
N ALA A 73 13.72 8.58 0.39
CA ALA A 73 14.64 7.73 1.17
C ALA A 73 15.57 6.91 0.27
N TYR A 74 15.08 6.39 -0.86
CA TYR A 74 15.90 5.70 -1.84
C TYR A 74 17.01 6.58 -2.39
N ASP A 75 16.66 7.79 -2.83
CA ASP A 75 17.60 8.74 -3.40
C ASP A 75 18.66 9.15 -2.36
N ALA A 76 18.24 9.41 -1.12
CA ALA A 76 19.14 9.71 -0.02
C ALA A 76 20.08 8.54 0.31
N LEU A 77 19.55 7.31 0.36
CA LEU A 77 20.35 6.10 0.64
C LEU A 77 21.38 5.84 -0.44
N THR A 78 20.97 5.88 -1.70
CA THR A 78 21.87 5.59 -2.83
C THR A 78 22.97 6.65 -2.98
N ALA A 79 22.67 7.91 -2.65
CA ALA A 79 23.66 8.98 -2.53
C ALA A 79 24.64 8.73 -1.38
N GLU A 80 24.14 8.37 -0.18
CA GLU A 80 24.97 8.14 1.01
C GLU A 80 25.94 6.96 0.83
N ILE A 81 25.49 5.85 0.23
CA ILE A 81 26.31 4.65 0.06
C ILE A 81 27.07 4.60 -1.28
N ALA A 82 26.90 5.62 -2.13
CA ALA A 82 27.42 5.69 -3.49
C ALA A 82 27.14 4.42 -4.32
N SER A 83 25.92 3.86 -4.18
CA SER A 83 25.50 2.64 -4.88
C SER A 83 23.99 2.63 -5.07
N ASP A 84 23.56 2.15 -6.24
CA ASP A 84 22.16 1.86 -6.58
C ASP A 84 21.68 0.49 -6.07
N LYS A 85 22.56 -0.30 -5.45
CA LYS A 85 22.23 -1.64 -4.95
C LYS A 85 21.93 -1.59 -3.47
N LEU A 86 20.67 -1.27 -3.14
CA LEU A 86 20.18 -1.36 -1.78
C LEU A 86 19.88 -2.82 -1.38
N PRO A 87 20.24 -3.24 -0.16
CA PRO A 87 19.75 -4.49 0.39
C PRO A 87 18.24 -4.42 0.60
N ALA A 88 17.60 -5.57 0.78
CA ALA A 88 16.19 -5.60 1.18
C ALA A 88 16.06 -5.02 2.61
N LEU A 89 15.30 -3.93 2.74
CA LEU A 89 15.00 -3.27 4.00
C LEU A 89 13.57 -3.60 4.39
N ILE A 90 13.38 -4.08 5.62
CA ILE A 90 12.08 -4.48 6.15
C ILE A 90 11.96 -3.85 7.55
N CYS A 91 11.18 -2.78 7.68
CA CYS A 91 11.14 -1.98 8.91
C CYS A 91 10.62 -2.70 10.16
N ASP A 92 9.84 -3.77 10.04
CA ASP A 92 9.47 -4.60 11.20
C ASP A 92 10.55 -5.64 11.56
N GLN A 93 11.64 -5.69 10.79
CA GLN A 93 12.79 -6.56 11.05
C GLN A 93 14.02 -5.69 11.32
N PRO A 94 14.32 -5.34 12.59
CA PRO A 94 15.47 -4.50 12.94
C PRO A 94 16.80 -5.01 12.39
N LYS A 95 16.96 -6.34 12.27
CA LYS A 95 18.15 -6.96 11.67
C LYS A 95 18.35 -6.61 10.20
N SER A 96 17.27 -6.38 9.44
CA SER A 96 17.36 -5.98 8.04
C SER A 96 17.94 -4.56 7.89
N LEU A 97 17.70 -3.68 8.86
CA LEU A 97 18.22 -2.30 8.86
C LEU A 97 19.68 -2.24 9.33
N GLN A 98 20.11 -3.18 10.18
CA GLN A 98 21.48 -3.25 10.70
C GLN A 98 22.53 -3.61 9.64
N VAL A 99 22.12 -4.05 8.45
CA VAL A 99 23.02 -4.22 7.30
C VAL A 99 23.61 -2.88 6.86
N LEU A 100 22.85 -1.79 7.05
CA LEU A 100 23.30 -0.42 6.86
C LEU A 100 23.99 0.08 8.13
N ARG A 101 24.89 1.05 7.99
CA ARG A 101 25.64 1.66 9.10
C ARG A 101 25.63 3.17 8.96
N GLY A 102 25.89 3.86 10.09
CA GLY A 102 25.94 5.31 10.15
C GLY A 102 24.68 5.96 9.58
N THR A 103 24.87 7.06 8.85
CA THR A 103 23.80 7.86 8.25
C THR A 103 22.85 7.03 7.38
N ALA A 104 23.35 6.05 6.62
CA ALA A 104 22.48 5.21 5.78
C ALA A 104 21.47 4.43 6.62
N ARG A 105 21.86 3.93 7.80
CA ARG A 105 20.90 3.28 8.71
C ARG A 105 19.90 4.27 9.26
N ASP A 106 20.34 5.48 9.61
CA ASP A 106 19.49 6.51 10.19
C ASP A 106 18.42 6.97 9.17
N ILE A 107 18.78 7.13 7.89
CA ILE A 107 17.84 7.39 6.79
C ILE A 107 16.79 6.28 6.69
N ALA A 108 17.21 5.01 6.74
CA ALA A 108 16.28 3.88 6.66
C ALA A 108 15.33 3.83 7.87
N VAL A 109 15.84 4.07 9.09
CA VAL A 109 15.02 4.13 10.31
C VAL A 109 14.02 5.29 10.25
N GLU A 110 14.45 6.45 9.78
CA GLU A 110 13.57 7.62 9.64
C GLU A 110 12.43 7.36 8.66
N PHE A 111 12.73 6.79 7.49
CA PHE A 111 11.70 6.36 6.54
C PHE A 111 10.70 5.38 7.19
N CYS A 112 11.20 4.38 7.91
CA CYS A 112 10.37 3.39 8.58
C CYS A 112 9.40 4.02 9.60
N ASN A 113 9.90 4.96 10.41
CA ASN A 113 9.10 5.68 11.39
C ASN A 113 8.07 6.59 10.72
N THR A 114 8.48 7.29 9.66
CA THR A 114 7.60 8.19 8.89
C THR A 114 6.48 7.40 8.22
N ALA A 115 6.78 6.26 7.61
CA ALA A 115 5.78 5.39 7.01
C ALA A 115 4.75 4.90 8.03
N GLN A 116 5.19 4.52 9.24
CA GLN A 116 4.28 4.15 10.32
C GLN A 116 3.37 5.34 10.74
N SER A 117 3.96 6.51 10.94
CA SER A 117 3.21 7.73 11.29
C SER A 117 2.17 8.11 10.23
N ILE A 118 2.50 7.92 8.94
CA ILE A 118 1.56 8.14 7.83
C ILE A 118 0.32 7.25 7.93
N VAL A 119 0.47 6.01 8.36
CA VAL A 119 -0.65 5.06 8.52
C VAL A 119 -1.54 5.49 9.67
N GLU A 120 -0.91 5.82 10.80
CA GLU A 120 -1.64 6.19 12.01
C GLU A 120 -2.48 7.47 11.80
N ARG A 121 -1.96 8.45 11.05
CA ARG A 121 -2.73 9.68 10.74
C ARG A 121 -3.89 9.48 9.77
N THR A 122 -3.91 8.41 8.97
CA THR A 122 -5.08 8.07 8.12
C THR A 122 -6.16 7.30 8.88
N ARG A 123 -5.99 7.12 10.20
CA ARG A 123 -6.86 6.34 11.10
C ARG A 123 -6.91 4.85 10.76
N LEU A 124 -5.96 4.37 9.97
CA LEU A 124 -5.71 2.94 9.83
C LEU A 124 -4.74 2.50 10.92
N THR A 125 -4.97 1.31 11.47
CA THR A 125 -3.93 0.60 12.18
C THR A 125 -2.92 0.02 11.18
N SER A 126 -1.71 -0.30 11.65
CA SER A 126 -0.75 -1.03 10.82
C SER A 126 -1.29 -2.39 10.37
N GLU A 127 -2.19 -3.01 11.14
CA GLU A 127 -2.82 -4.29 10.78
C GLU A 127 -3.82 -4.14 9.64
N GLU A 128 -4.71 -3.17 9.72
CA GLU A 128 -5.71 -2.90 8.66
C GLU A 128 -5.03 -2.52 7.34
N PHE A 129 -4.02 -1.65 7.36
CA PHE A 129 -3.29 -1.35 6.13
C PHE A 129 -2.62 -2.59 5.55
N ASN A 130 -2.06 -3.45 6.41
CA ASN A 130 -1.44 -4.69 5.98
C ASN A 130 -2.43 -5.65 5.33
N GLU A 131 -3.63 -5.74 5.90
CA GLU A 131 -4.74 -6.50 5.32
C GLU A 131 -5.14 -5.92 3.97
N LEU A 132 -5.31 -4.61 3.87
CA LEU A 132 -5.64 -3.91 2.63
C LEU A 132 -4.57 -4.08 1.56
N THR A 133 -3.29 -4.14 1.95
CA THR A 133 -2.18 -4.43 1.03
C THR A 133 -2.29 -5.83 0.44
N ARG A 134 -2.55 -6.84 1.28
CA ARG A 134 -2.75 -8.22 0.81
C ARG A 134 -4.03 -8.35 -0.01
N ALA A 135 -5.11 -7.71 0.42
CA ALA A 135 -6.39 -7.72 -0.26
C ALA A 135 -6.28 -7.06 -1.64
N ARG A 136 -5.56 -5.95 -1.78
CA ARG A 136 -5.30 -5.28 -3.07
C ARG A 136 -4.62 -6.23 -4.07
N GLU A 137 -3.68 -7.05 -3.62
CA GLU A 137 -3.00 -8.02 -4.50
C GLU A 137 -3.91 -9.19 -4.91
N ALA A 138 -4.89 -9.54 -4.06
CA ALA A 138 -5.77 -10.69 -4.27
C ALA A 138 -7.12 -10.35 -4.92
N ASP A 139 -7.58 -9.09 -4.83
CA ASP A 139 -8.88 -8.63 -5.30
C ASP A 139 -8.72 -7.53 -6.37
N PRO A 140 -8.94 -7.85 -7.66
CA PRO A 140 -8.85 -6.89 -8.76
C PRO A 140 -9.84 -5.72 -8.66
N THR A 141 -10.99 -5.93 -8.00
CA THR A 141 -12.03 -4.89 -7.85
C THR A 141 -11.57 -3.86 -6.81
N LEU A 142 -11.04 -4.33 -5.69
CA LEU A 142 -10.39 -3.46 -4.70
C LEU A 142 -9.18 -2.74 -5.30
N GLN A 143 -8.35 -3.44 -6.08
CA GLN A 143 -7.22 -2.82 -6.77
C GLN A 143 -7.67 -1.65 -7.67
N ALA A 144 -8.70 -1.86 -8.49
CA ALA A 144 -9.22 -0.81 -9.37
C ALA A 144 -9.78 0.39 -8.59
N ALA A 145 -10.42 0.15 -7.45
CA ALA A 145 -10.92 1.23 -6.57
C ALA A 145 -9.77 2.05 -5.97
N ILE A 146 -8.71 1.39 -5.51
CA ILE A 146 -7.50 2.04 -4.99
C ILE A 146 -6.80 2.85 -6.08
N ASP A 147 -6.62 2.27 -7.27
CA ASP A 147 -5.94 2.93 -8.39
C ASP A 147 -6.75 4.17 -8.85
N THR A 148 -8.09 4.11 -8.83
CA THR A 148 -8.95 5.27 -9.12
C THR A 148 -8.76 6.38 -8.09
N GLU A 149 -8.72 6.03 -6.81
CA GLU A 149 -8.53 7.02 -5.74
C GLU A 149 -7.12 7.64 -5.78
N LEU A 150 -6.08 6.86 -6.12
CA LEU A 150 -4.72 7.39 -6.33
C LEU A 150 -4.69 8.45 -7.44
N LEU A 151 -5.37 8.22 -8.56
CA LEU A 151 -5.49 9.20 -9.65
C LEU A 151 -6.20 10.48 -9.18
N ARG A 152 -7.25 10.33 -8.36
CA ARG A 152 -7.98 11.47 -7.78
C ARG A 152 -7.07 12.31 -6.88
N ILE A 153 -6.30 11.67 -6.00
CA ILE A 153 -5.33 12.34 -5.10
C ILE A 153 -4.30 13.12 -5.92
N GLN A 154 -3.70 12.49 -6.94
CA GLN A 154 -2.70 13.13 -7.79
C GLN A 154 -3.27 14.34 -8.56
N ALA A 155 -4.49 14.21 -9.08
CA ALA A 155 -5.15 15.30 -9.79
C ALA A 155 -5.45 16.48 -8.86
N ASP A 156 -5.82 16.23 -7.60
CA ASP A 156 -6.07 17.28 -6.62
C ASP A 156 -4.78 17.97 -6.17
N GLU A 157 -3.69 17.22 -5.95
CA GLU A 157 -2.38 17.82 -5.67
C GLU A 157 -1.89 18.70 -6.82
N ALA A 158 -2.07 18.28 -8.08
CA ALA A 158 -1.68 19.06 -9.25
C ALA A 158 -2.44 20.39 -9.40
N LYS A 159 -3.66 20.48 -8.85
CA LYS A 159 -4.43 21.74 -8.82
C LYS A 159 -3.93 22.70 -7.75
N LEU A 160 -3.35 22.19 -6.67
CA LEU A 160 -2.83 23.01 -5.56
C LEU A 160 -1.47 23.64 -5.89
N THR A 161 -0.77 23.10 -6.89
CA THR A 161 0.54 23.59 -7.33
C THR A 161 0.49 24.56 -8.50
N ASN A 162 -0.70 24.89 -9.01
CA ASN A 162 -0.96 25.83 -10.11
C ASN A 162 -1.80 27.03 -9.64
#